data_AF-A0A0D2NVQ8-F1
#
_entry.id   AF-A0A0D2NVQ8-F1
#
_cell.length_a   1.000
_cell.length_b   1.000
_cell.length_c   1.000
_cell.angle_alpha   90.00
_cell.angle_beta   90.00
_cell.angle_gamma   90.00
#
_symmetry.space_group_name_H-M   'P 1'
#
loop_
_entity.id
_entity.type
_entity.pdbx_description
1 polymer ?
#
loop_
_entity_poly.entity_id
_entity_poly.type
_entity_poly.pdbx_seq_one_letter_code
_entity_poly.pdbx_strand_id
1 'polypeptide(L)'
;MINTGKAPYGAIAPTPIVTDALFQLDVDDDIWQDIGLTDENDDTINIPLWLGNESIRVGIKALLEHDRCEEEERRLIYERESMQDWFEEEWKIVQLAISSSQHEPEVIYQLLEKESELLHLCITWQSQIKRITSTRNMQWGPSTDQLKSAKAYDSQEQIINDSSDEAMDTNEEDSDSSDDGFEFSELDIEEERGELEDAEFLDNVEATGRMESFRF
;
A
#
# COMPACT_ATOMS: atom_id res chain seq x y z
N MET A 1 27.74 38.60 -31.14
CA MET A 1 28.01 37.28 -31.76
C MET A 1 27.44 37.20 -33.18
N ILE A 2 26.18 37.58 -33.39
CA ILE A 2 25.50 37.53 -34.69
C ILE A 2 25.99 38.67 -35.60
N ASN A 3 25.95 39.92 -35.13
CA ASN A 3 26.49 41.10 -35.85
C ASN A 3 28.01 41.06 -36.08
N THR A 4 28.71 40.17 -35.35
CA THR A 4 30.17 39.97 -35.48
C THR A 4 30.51 38.80 -36.42
N GLY A 5 29.51 38.18 -37.08
CA GLY A 5 29.71 37.07 -38.03
C GLY A 5 30.25 35.78 -37.40
N LYS A 6 30.16 35.64 -36.08
CA LYS A 6 30.66 34.47 -35.32
C LYS A 6 29.55 33.47 -34.95
N ALA A 7 28.33 33.74 -35.40
CA ALA A 7 27.19 32.83 -35.19
C ALA A 7 27.19 31.75 -36.29
N PRO A 8 26.73 30.53 -35.97
CA PRO A 8 26.59 29.46 -36.97
C PRO A 8 25.65 29.88 -38.11
N TYR A 9 25.87 29.31 -39.29
CA TYR A 9 25.06 29.59 -40.48
C TYR A 9 23.60 29.20 -40.19
N GLY A 10 22.65 30.12 -40.44
CA GLY A 10 21.23 29.94 -40.11
C GLY A 10 20.82 30.42 -38.72
N ALA A 11 21.75 30.91 -37.88
CA ALA A 11 21.40 31.45 -36.57
C ALA A 11 20.61 32.75 -36.68
N ILE A 12 19.34 32.70 -36.28
CA ILE A 12 18.44 33.84 -36.17
C ILE A 12 18.54 34.39 -34.75
N ALA A 13 18.66 35.72 -34.61
CA ALA A 13 18.64 36.36 -33.31
C ALA A 13 17.22 36.28 -32.73
N PRO A 14 17.03 35.85 -31.46
CA PRO A 14 15.73 35.93 -30.83
C PRO A 14 15.29 37.40 -30.71
N THR A 15 13.98 37.62 -30.72
CA THR A 15 13.40 38.95 -30.50
C THR A 15 13.76 39.46 -29.10
N PRO A 16 14.17 40.73 -28.95
CA PRO A 16 14.53 41.28 -27.66
C PRO A 16 13.29 41.39 -26.77
N ILE A 17 13.37 40.84 -25.56
CA ILE A 17 12.28 40.85 -24.58
C ILE A 17 12.07 42.26 -24.04
N VAL A 18 10.82 42.75 -24.07
CA VAL A 18 10.43 44.04 -23.51
C VAL A 18 10.25 43.89 -21.99
N THR A 19 11.21 44.39 -21.21
CA THR A 19 11.25 44.21 -19.74
C THR A 19 10.09 44.87 -19.01
N ASP A 20 9.52 45.94 -19.56
CA ASP A 20 8.50 46.75 -18.91
C ASP A 20 7.12 46.08 -18.90
N ALA A 21 6.90 45.12 -19.80
CA ALA A 21 5.67 44.33 -19.94
C ALA A 21 5.87 42.84 -19.60
N LEU A 22 7.07 42.43 -19.17
CA LEU A 22 7.42 41.04 -18.89
C LEU A 22 6.52 40.34 -17.87
N PHE A 23 5.95 41.12 -16.94
CA PHE A 23 5.03 40.63 -15.90
C PHE A 23 3.55 40.88 -16.22
N GLN A 24 3.25 41.49 -17.37
CA GLN A 24 1.90 41.66 -17.92
C GLN A 24 1.63 40.61 -19.00
N LEU A 25 2.22 39.44 -18.81
CA LEU A 25 2.37 38.41 -19.83
C LEU A 25 1.01 37.83 -20.24
N ASP A 26 0.66 37.95 -21.52
CA ASP A 26 -0.51 37.26 -22.12
C ASP A 26 -0.06 36.00 -22.87
N VAL A 27 -0.98 35.07 -23.10
CA VAL A 27 -0.71 33.80 -23.82
C VAL A 27 -0.34 34.08 -25.29
N ASP A 28 -0.77 35.21 -25.83
CA ASP A 28 -0.49 35.65 -27.20
C ASP A 28 0.81 36.48 -27.33
N ASP A 29 1.59 36.67 -26.26
CA ASP A 29 2.82 37.47 -26.32
C ASP A 29 3.93 36.79 -27.14
N ASP A 30 4.69 37.62 -27.87
CA ASP A 30 5.76 37.19 -28.79
C ASP A 30 6.87 36.35 -28.14
N ILE A 31 6.95 36.33 -26.80
CA ILE A 31 7.90 35.49 -26.06
C ILE A 31 7.51 34.01 -26.07
N TRP A 32 6.27 33.68 -26.43
CA TRP A 32 5.78 32.31 -26.67
C TRP A 32 5.93 31.86 -28.12
N GLN A 33 6.50 32.69 -29.01
CA GLN A 33 6.74 32.26 -30.38
C GLN A 33 7.91 31.26 -30.43
N ASP A 34 7.66 30.08 -30.99
CA ASP A 34 8.63 28.99 -31.21
C ASP A 34 9.67 29.31 -32.32
N ILE A 35 10.10 30.57 -32.44
CA ILE A 35 11.06 31.00 -33.46
C ILE A 35 12.40 30.30 -33.20
N GLY A 36 12.74 29.34 -34.07
CA GLY A 36 13.99 28.58 -34.01
C GLY A 36 13.92 27.27 -33.23
N LEU A 37 12.72 26.84 -32.78
CA LEU A 37 12.51 25.48 -32.27
C LEU A 37 12.26 24.46 -33.38
N THR A 38 11.76 24.90 -34.54
CA THR A 38 11.63 24.07 -35.75
C THR A 38 12.73 24.45 -36.74
N ASP A 39 13.63 23.51 -37.05
CA ASP A 39 14.52 23.61 -38.21
C ASP A 39 13.71 23.37 -39.51
N GLU A 40 14.18 23.86 -40.66
CA GLU A 40 13.61 23.47 -41.97
C GLU A 40 13.81 21.95 -42.24
N ASN A 41 14.69 21.33 -41.46
CA ASN A 41 14.95 19.89 -41.39
C ASN A 41 14.22 19.20 -40.22
N ASP A 42 13.38 19.92 -39.49
CA ASP A 42 12.45 19.36 -38.51
C ASP A 42 11.30 18.76 -39.30
N ASP A 43 11.60 17.61 -39.90
CA ASP A 43 10.66 16.76 -40.57
C ASP A 43 9.52 16.47 -39.59
N THR A 44 8.42 17.22 -39.72
CA THR A 44 7.07 16.88 -39.21
C THR A 44 6.64 15.44 -39.55
N ILE A 45 7.45 14.72 -40.34
CA ILE A 45 7.25 13.42 -40.95
C ILE A 45 7.66 12.26 -40.03
N ASN A 46 8.45 12.45 -38.96
CA ASN A 46 8.82 11.32 -38.09
C ASN A 46 8.57 11.60 -36.61
N ILE A 47 7.29 11.74 -36.23
CA ILE A 47 6.86 11.60 -34.84
C ILE A 47 7.40 10.24 -34.34
N PRO A 48 8.22 10.22 -33.26
CA PRO A 48 8.75 8.97 -32.73
C PRO A 48 7.61 7.98 -32.45
N LEU A 49 7.82 6.72 -32.79
CA LEU A 49 6.76 5.71 -32.70
C LEU A 49 6.19 5.55 -31.28
N TRP A 50 7.01 5.70 -30.24
CA TRP A 50 6.55 5.72 -28.85
C TRP A 50 5.66 6.92 -28.52
N LEU A 51 5.70 7.98 -29.32
CA LEU A 51 4.87 9.18 -29.18
C LEU A 51 3.67 9.17 -30.13
N GLY A 52 3.83 8.71 -31.37
CA GLY A 52 2.80 8.77 -32.42
C GLY A 52 1.96 7.52 -32.59
N ASN A 53 2.40 6.36 -32.09
CA ASN A 53 1.71 5.09 -32.27
C ASN A 53 1.14 4.56 -30.95
N GLU A 54 -0.18 4.50 -30.88
CA GLU A 54 -0.89 4.04 -29.67
C GLU A 54 -0.57 2.60 -29.30
N SER A 55 -0.43 1.68 -30.27
CA SER A 55 -0.13 0.28 -29.94
C SER A 55 1.25 0.13 -29.30
N ILE A 56 2.20 0.97 -29.70
CA ILE A 56 3.55 1.00 -29.13
C ILE A 56 3.50 1.59 -27.71
N ARG A 57 2.71 2.64 -27.48
CA ARG A 57 2.51 3.19 -26.12
C ARG A 57 1.90 2.18 -25.17
N VAL A 58 0.83 1.51 -25.60
CA VAL A 58 0.17 0.45 -24.82
C VAL A 58 1.14 -0.70 -24.58
N GLY A 59 1.90 -1.11 -25.59
CA GLY A 59 2.91 -2.16 -25.46
C GLY A 59 4.01 -1.82 -24.44
N ILE A 60 4.53 -0.59 -24.46
CA ILE A 60 5.52 -0.12 -23.47
C ILE A 60 4.93 -0.14 -22.06
N LYS A 61 3.70 0.37 -21.89
CA LYS A 61 3.02 0.36 -20.58
C LYS A 61 2.82 -1.07 -20.06
N ALA A 62 2.33 -1.98 -20.91
CA ALA A 62 2.12 -3.36 -20.54
C ALA A 62 3.43 -4.08 -20.17
N LEU A 63 4.53 -3.78 -20.87
CA LEU A 63 5.85 -4.32 -20.53
C LEU A 63 6.32 -3.81 -19.16
N LEU A 64 6.20 -2.50 -18.90
CA LEU A 64 6.59 -1.91 -17.62
C LEU A 64 5.72 -2.43 -16.46
N GLU A 65 4.42 -2.62 -16.69
CA GLU A 65 3.50 -3.20 -15.70
C GLU A 65 3.83 -4.65 -15.41
N HIS A 66 4.19 -5.43 -16.43
CA HIS A 66 4.68 -6.79 -16.25
C HIS A 66 5.96 -6.82 -15.40
N ASP A 67 6.96 -6.02 -15.75
CA ASP A 67 8.22 -5.95 -15.00
C ASP A 67 7.99 -5.52 -13.55
N ARG A 68 7.04 -4.60 -13.32
CA ARG A 68 6.63 -4.18 -11.97
C ARG A 68 5.94 -5.30 -11.20
N CYS A 69 5.10 -6.10 -11.86
CA CYS A 69 4.49 -7.28 -11.23
C CYS A 69 5.56 -8.31 -10.83
N GLU A 70 6.56 -8.57 -11.67
CA GLU A 70 7.66 -9.49 -11.35
C GLU A 70 8.56 -8.98 -10.22
N GLU A 71 8.78 -7.67 -10.13
CA GLU A 71 9.46 -7.05 -9.00
C GLU A 71 8.65 -7.21 -7.71
N GLU A 72 7.37 -6.88 -7.74
CA GLU A 72 6.48 -6.95 -6.57
C GLU A 72 6.31 -8.39 -6.09
N GLU A 73 6.17 -9.36 -6.99
CA GLU A 73 6.11 -10.78 -6.61
C GLU A 73 7.36 -11.21 -5.85
N ARG A 74 8.55 -10.84 -6.33
CA ARG A 74 9.82 -11.13 -5.63
C ARG A 74 9.89 -10.46 -4.27
N ARG A 75 9.42 -9.21 -4.18
CA ARG A 75 9.37 -8.46 -2.92
C ARG A 75 8.43 -9.14 -1.92
N LEU A 76 7.21 -9.50 -2.33
CA LEU A 76 6.23 -10.19 -1.49
C LEU A 76 6.74 -11.53 -0.97
N ILE A 77 7.49 -12.28 -1.79
CA ILE A 77 8.14 -13.52 -1.34
C ILE A 77 9.16 -13.23 -0.24
N TYR A 78 10.01 -12.21 -0.42
CA TYR A 78 11.00 -11.82 0.58
C TYR A 78 10.36 -11.33 1.89
N GLU A 79 9.35 -10.47 1.80
CA GLU A 79 8.61 -9.99 2.97
C GLU A 79 7.92 -11.14 3.71
N ARG A 80 7.30 -12.07 2.97
CA ARG A 80 6.73 -13.30 3.56
C ARG A 80 7.79 -14.09 4.32
N GLU A 81 8.96 -14.31 3.74
CA GLU A 81 10.03 -15.08 4.37
C GLU A 81 10.56 -14.39 5.63
N SER A 82 10.81 -13.08 5.56
CA SER A 82 11.25 -12.26 6.69
C SER A 82 10.23 -12.28 7.84
N MET A 83 8.94 -12.17 7.52
CA MET A 83 7.87 -12.26 8.50
C MET A 83 7.82 -13.62 9.20
N GLN A 84 8.04 -14.71 8.45
CA GLN A 84 8.12 -16.06 9.00
C GLN A 84 9.35 -16.25 9.90
N ASP A 85 10.50 -15.70 9.50
CA ASP A 85 11.74 -15.73 10.30
C ASP A 85 11.56 -14.99 11.62
N TRP A 86 11.05 -13.76 11.56
CA TRP A 86 10.77 -12.95 12.75
C TRP A 86 9.87 -13.70 13.73
N PHE A 87 8.77 -14.27 13.24
CA PHE A 87 7.86 -14.97 14.12
C PHE A 87 8.47 -16.24 14.73
N GLU A 88 9.24 -17.00 13.95
CA GLU A 88 9.90 -18.20 14.44
C GLU A 88 10.89 -17.87 15.58
N GLU A 89 11.62 -16.77 15.44
CA GLU A 89 12.52 -16.27 16.47
C GLU A 89 11.76 -15.81 17.72
N GLU A 90 10.76 -14.93 17.56
CA GLU A 90 9.95 -14.43 18.67
C GLU A 90 9.25 -15.56 19.44
N TRP A 91 8.68 -16.53 18.72
CA TRP A 91 8.05 -17.69 19.34
C TRP A 91 9.04 -18.50 20.18
N LYS A 92 10.25 -18.74 19.67
CA LYS A 92 11.30 -19.45 20.42
C LYS A 92 11.72 -18.67 21.66
N ILE A 93 11.84 -17.34 21.56
CA ILE A 93 12.23 -16.47 22.66
C ILE A 93 11.17 -16.50 23.77
N VAL A 94 9.88 -16.37 23.42
CA VAL A 94 8.79 -16.43 24.39
C VAL A 94 8.75 -17.78 25.10
N GLN A 95 8.83 -18.89 24.36
CA GLN A 95 8.85 -20.24 24.94
C GLN A 95 10.08 -20.45 25.86
N LEU A 96 11.24 -19.95 25.46
CA LEU A 96 12.45 -19.99 26.28
C LEU A 96 12.27 -19.17 27.57
N ALA A 97 11.72 -17.96 27.47
CA ALA A 97 11.46 -17.08 28.59
C ALA A 97 10.46 -17.68 29.59
N ILE A 98 9.40 -18.34 29.10
CA ILE A 98 8.44 -19.08 29.95
C ILE A 98 9.16 -20.20 30.70
N SER A 99 10.02 -20.95 29.99
CA SER A 99 10.76 -22.06 30.60
C SER A 99 11.82 -21.61 31.62
N SER A 100 12.37 -20.41 31.50
CA SER A 100 13.40 -19.88 32.40
C SER A 100 12.82 -19.10 33.60
N SER A 101 11.65 -18.51 33.45
CA SER A 101 11.02 -17.62 34.46
C SER A 101 10.13 -18.36 35.46
N GLN A 102 10.36 -19.67 35.68
CA GLN A 102 9.51 -20.55 36.50
C GLN A 102 9.24 -20.07 37.94
N HIS A 103 10.06 -19.16 38.46
CA HIS A 103 9.97 -18.65 39.83
C HIS A 103 9.26 -17.29 39.95
N GLU A 104 8.85 -16.68 38.85
CA GLU A 104 8.23 -15.35 38.82
C GLU A 104 6.83 -15.42 38.17
N PRO A 105 5.76 -15.59 38.96
CA PRO A 105 4.42 -15.85 38.42
C PRO A 105 3.83 -14.69 37.62
N GLU A 106 4.17 -13.44 37.98
CA GLU A 106 3.73 -12.24 37.26
C GLU A 106 4.33 -12.17 35.85
N VAL A 107 5.61 -12.52 35.72
CA VAL A 107 6.32 -12.56 34.43
C VAL A 107 5.78 -13.69 33.57
N ILE A 108 5.53 -14.88 34.16
CA ILE A 108 4.93 -16.00 33.42
C ILE A 108 3.56 -15.61 32.87
N TYR A 109 2.70 -14.95 33.66
CA TYR A 109 1.38 -14.54 33.20
C TYR A 109 1.46 -13.63 31.96
N GLN A 110 2.34 -12.63 32.00
CA GLN A 110 2.58 -11.74 30.87
C GLN A 110 3.14 -12.48 29.65
N LEU A 111 4.02 -13.45 29.85
CA LEU A 111 4.56 -14.26 28.74
C LEU A 111 3.52 -15.19 28.12
N LEU A 112 2.58 -15.70 28.91
CA LEU A 112 1.45 -16.51 28.40
C LEU A 112 0.46 -15.65 27.60
N GLU A 113 0.22 -14.42 28.03
CA GLU A 113 -0.56 -13.44 27.26
C GLU A 113 0.13 -13.09 25.93
N LYS A 114 1.46 -12.94 25.94
CA LYS A 114 2.22 -12.77 24.70
C LYS A 114 2.17 -14.02 23.81
N GLU A 115 2.17 -15.21 24.39
CA GLU A 115 2.01 -16.47 23.65
C GLU A 115 0.66 -16.53 22.93
N SER A 116 -0.44 -16.15 23.60
CA SER A 116 -1.77 -16.12 22.98
C SER A 116 -1.86 -15.06 21.88
N GLU A 117 -1.34 -13.86 22.10
CA GLU A 117 -1.25 -12.81 21.07
C GLU A 117 -0.51 -13.32 19.81
N LEU A 118 0.65 -13.96 19.99
CA LEU A 118 1.41 -14.55 18.88
C LEU A 118 0.63 -15.66 18.18
N LEU A 119 -0.15 -16.47 18.89
CA LEU A 119 -1.03 -17.48 18.27
C LEU A 119 -2.07 -16.84 17.35
N HIS A 120 -2.77 -15.79 17.80
CA HIS A 120 -3.75 -15.07 16.95
C HIS A 120 -3.08 -14.42 15.74
N LEU A 121 -1.92 -13.81 15.95
CA LEU A 121 -1.14 -13.20 14.88
C LEU A 121 -0.76 -14.25 13.83
N CYS A 122 -0.27 -15.41 14.26
CA CYS A 122 0.08 -16.53 13.38
C CYS A 122 -1.12 -17.01 12.56
N ILE A 123 -2.29 -17.17 13.19
CA ILE A 123 -3.53 -17.57 12.51
C ILE A 123 -3.90 -16.56 11.41
N THR A 124 -3.86 -15.29 11.75
CA THR A 124 -4.21 -14.19 10.84
C THR A 124 -3.25 -14.15 9.66
N TRP A 125 -1.94 -14.12 9.93
CA TRP A 125 -0.91 -14.07 8.91
C TRP A 125 -0.91 -15.30 8.00
N GLN A 126 -1.06 -16.50 8.55
CA GLN A 126 -1.19 -17.73 7.76
C GLN A 126 -2.38 -17.67 6.79
N SER A 127 -3.47 -16.97 7.12
CA SER A 127 -4.60 -16.81 6.19
C SER A 127 -4.25 -15.89 5.02
N GLN A 128 -3.52 -14.80 5.27
CA GLN A 128 -3.17 -13.78 4.28
C GLN A 128 -2.06 -14.27 3.33
N ILE A 129 -1.01 -14.91 3.85
CA ILE A 129 0.15 -15.32 3.05
C ILE A 129 -0.05 -16.60 2.24
N LYS A 130 -1.16 -17.32 2.44
CA LYS A 130 -1.47 -18.56 1.70
C LYS A 130 -1.51 -18.37 0.18
N ARG A 131 -1.83 -17.16 -0.27
CA ARG A 131 -1.94 -16.83 -1.70
C ARG A 131 -0.57 -16.60 -2.35
N ILE A 132 0.41 -16.16 -1.59
CA ILE A 132 1.77 -15.90 -2.07
C ILE A 132 2.48 -17.24 -2.15
N THR A 133 2.99 -17.66 -3.31
CA THR A 133 3.76 -18.90 -3.43
C THR A 133 5.22 -18.69 -3.04
N SER A 134 5.68 -19.31 -1.95
CA SER A 134 7.10 -19.32 -1.56
C SER A 134 7.58 -20.77 -1.46
N THR A 135 8.90 -20.95 -1.65
CA THR A 135 9.59 -22.24 -1.49
C THR A 135 9.64 -22.70 -0.03
N ARG A 136 9.44 -21.77 0.92
CA ARG A 136 9.50 -22.05 2.36
C ARG A 136 8.21 -22.72 2.85
N ASN A 137 8.38 -23.74 3.69
CA ASN A 137 7.29 -24.50 4.26
C ASN A 137 6.39 -23.62 5.15
N MET A 138 5.08 -23.94 5.15
CA MET A 138 4.09 -23.24 5.99
C MET A 138 4.10 -23.71 7.47
N GLN A 139 5.08 -24.51 7.87
CA GLN A 139 5.22 -25.09 9.22
C GLN A 139 6.19 -24.26 10.07
N TRP A 140 5.91 -22.97 10.25
CA TRP A 140 6.69 -22.05 11.09
C TRP A 140 5.93 -21.78 12.40
N GLY A 141 6.66 -21.64 13.51
CA GLY A 141 6.09 -21.29 14.81
C GLY A 141 5.38 -22.45 15.53
N PRO A 142 4.14 -22.28 16.03
CA PRO A 142 3.49 -23.21 16.95
C PRO A 142 3.07 -24.50 16.25
N SER A 143 2.91 -25.59 17.01
CA SER A 143 2.41 -26.84 16.45
C SER A 143 0.99 -26.66 15.90
N THR A 144 0.64 -27.43 14.85
CA THR A 144 -0.69 -27.40 14.25
C THR A 144 -1.82 -27.67 15.24
N ASP A 145 -1.52 -28.37 16.34
CA ASP A 145 -2.51 -28.67 17.38
C ASP A 145 -2.72 -27.51 18.36
N GLN A 146 -1.67 -26.70 18.61
CA GLN A 146 -1.79 -25.45 19.37
C GLN A 146 -2.65 -24.44 18.59
N LEU A 147 -2.45 -24.34 17.28
CA LEU A 147 -3.24 -23.47 16.40
C LEU A 147 -4.72 -23.90 16.30
N LYS A 148 -5.01 -25.20 16.30
CA LYS A 148 -6.41 -25.69 16.35
C LYS A 148 -7.08 -25.37 17.67
N SER A 149 -6.34 -25.52 18.77
CA SER A 149 -6.86 -25.27 20.12
C SER A 149 -7.15 -23.77 20.31
N ALA A 150 -6.25 -22.89 19.86
CA ALA A 150 -6.47 -21.44 19.88
C ALA A 150 -7.71 -21.02 19.07
N LYS A 151 -7.87 -21.54 17.84
CA LYS A 151 -9.08 -21.29 17.03
C LYS A 151 -10.37 -21.76 17.70
N ALA A 152 -10.31 -22.90 18.39
CA ALA A 152 -11.46 -23.44 19.10
C ALA A 152 -11.81 -22.58 20.33
N TYR A 153 -10.81 -22.05 21.03
CA TYR A 153 -11.00 -21.14 22.16
C TYR A 153 -11.68 -19.84 21.72
N ASP A 154 -11.22 -19.20 20.65
CA ASP A 154 -11.85 -18.00 20.07
C ASP A 154 -13.31 -18.23 19.67
N SER A 155 -13.58 -19.39 19.07
CA SER A 155 -14.94 -19.75 18.66
C SER A 155 -15.84 -20.01 19.87
N GLN A 156 -15.29 -20.50 20.98
CA GLN A 156 -16.04 -20.78 22.21
C GLN A 156 -16.34 -19.51 23.01
N GLU A 157 -15.41 -18.55 23.08
CA GLU A 157 -15.68 -17.26 23.74
C GLU A 157 -16.81 -16.48 23.06
N GLN A 158 -16.95 -16.60 21.73
CA GLN A 158 -18.05 -15.99 20.98
C GLN A 158 -19.43 -16.63 21.24
N ILE A 159 -19.50 -17.86 21.76
CA ILE A 159 -20.76 -18.58 22.01
C ILE A 159 -21.36 -18.27 23.40
N ILE A 160 -20.56 -17.76 24.34
CA ILE A 160 -21.00 -17.53 25.72
C ILE A 160 -21.93 -16.29 25.86
N ASN A 161 -22.08 -15.48 24.81
CA ASN A 161 -22.86 -14.24 24.85
C ASN A 161 -24.35 -14.35 24.46
N ASP A 162 -24.89 -15.56 24.25
CA ASP A 162 -26.31 -15.76 23.90
C ASP A 162 -26.96 -16.92 24.70
N SER A 163 -26.86 -16.89 26.04
CA SER A 163 -27.70 -17.76 26.88
C SER A 163 -27.95 -17.20 28.29
N SER A 164 -28.82 -16.20 28.37
CA SER A 164 -29.57 -15.74 29.56
C SER A 164 -30.51 -14.65 29.01
N ASP A 165 -31.83 -14.69 29.05
CA ASP A 165 -32.88 -15.50 29.68
C ASP A 165 -34.07 -15.41 28.68
N GLU A 166 -35.05 -16.31 28.56
CA GLU A 166 -36.10 -16.59 29.53
C GLU A 166 -36.86 -17.85 29.08
N ALA A 167 -37.08 -18.78 30.01
CA ALA A 167 -38.18 -19.73 29.91
C ALA A 167 -39.35 -19.16 30.73
N MET A 168 -40.39 -18.66 30.06
CA MET A 168 -41.72 -18.55 30.67
C MET A 168 -42.81 -18.89 29.65
N ASP A 169 -43.40 -20.06 29.85
CA ASP A 169 -44.58 -20.61 29.20
C ASP A 169 -45.83 -19.83 29.63
N THR A 170 -46.69 -19.43 28.69
CA THR A 170 -48.17 -19.45 28.80
C THR A 170 -48.88 -19.04 27.49
N ASN A 171 -49.50 -20.04 26.85
CA ASN A 171 -50.74 -20.06 26.03
C ASN A 171 -51.17 -18.88 25.11
N GLU A 172 -51.29 -19.23 23.82
CA GLU A 172 -52.42 -19.04 22.89
C GLU A 172 -53.46 -17.93 23.18
N GLU A 173 -53.56 -16.89 22.33
CA GLU A 173 -54.45 -16.80 21.15
C GLU A 173 -54.60 -15.34 20.66
N ASP A 174 -54.45 -15.20 19.34
CA ASP A 174 -55.14 -14.26 18.43
C ASP A 174 -54.90 -12.73 18.40
N SER A 175 -54.90 -12.27 17.14
CA SER A 175 -55.36 -10.97 16.65
C SER A 175 -54.35 -9.84 16.37
N ASP A 176 -54.09 -9.75 15.07
CA ASP A 176 -54.14 -8.55 14.21
C ASP A 176 -52.89 -7.66 14.07
N SER A 177 -52.38 -7.72 12.84
CA SER A 177 -51.27 -6.95 12.29
C SER A 177 -51.75 -5.53 11.99
N SER A 178 -51.36 -4.58 12.85
CA SER A 178 -51.42 -3.16 12.52
C SER A 178 -50.03 -2.67 12.10
N ASP A 179 -49.95 -2.44 10.79
CA ASP A 179 -49.05 -1.56 10.06
C ASP A 179 -48.78 -0.24 10.80
N ASP A 180 -47.51 0.04 11.12
CA ASP A 180 -47.01 1.41 11.24
C ASP A 180 -45.54 1.45 10.83
N GLY A 181 -45.25 2.24 9.80
CA GLY A 181 -43.95 2.37 9.16
C GLY A 181 -42.97 3.16 10.03
N PHE A 182 -41.76 2.62 10.19
CA PHE A 182 -40.67 3.36 10.81
C PHE A 182 -39.66 3.80 9.74
N GLU A 183 -39.54 5.12 9.64
CA GLU A 183 -38.75 5.91 8.71
C GLU A 183 -37.24 5.74 8.99
N PHE A 184 -36.49 5.26 8.00
CA PHE A 184 -35.03 5.13 8.04
C PHE A 184 -34.40 6.50 7.75
N SER A 185 -33.86 7.16 8.77
CA SER A 185 -33.07 8.38 8.61
C SER A 185 -31.68 8.02 8.07
N GLU A 186 -31.44 8.38 6.82
CA GLU A 186 -30.15 8.31 6.13
C GLU A 186 -29.15 9.28 6.80
N LEU A 187 -28.09 8.73 7.39
CA LEU A 187 -26.98 9.50 7.97
C LEU A 187 -25.90 9.66 6.90
N ASP A 188 -25.79 10.87 6.37
CA ASP A 188 -24.68 11.32 5.52
C ASP A 188 -23.35 11.20 6.28
N ILE A 189 -22.47 10.31 5.80
CA ILE A 189 -21.06 10.27 6.22
C ILE A 189 -20.28 11.06 5.17
N GLU A 190 -19.88 12.29 5.51
CA GLU A 190 -18.94 13.07 4.70
C GLU A 190 -17.55 12.42 4.76
N GLU A 191 -17.11 11.90 3.61
CA GLU A 191 -15.77 11.41 3.35
C GLU A 191 -14.84 12.61 3.09
N GLU A 192 -14.28 13.20 4.15
CA GLU A 192 -13.30 14.28 4.02
C GLU A 192 -11.89 13.70 3.78
N ARG A 193 -11.57 13.64 2.48
CA ARG A 193 -10.27 13.60 1.80
C ARG A 193 -9.03 14.00 2.65
N GLY A 194 -8.19 13.02 2.96
CA GLY A 194 -6.82 13.20 3.48
C GLY A 194 -5.76 12.58 2.55
N GLU A 195 -5.55 13.16 1.37
CA GLU A 195 -4.61 12.63 0.35
C GLU A 195 -3.23 13.34 0.31
N LEU A 196 -2.87 14.14 1.31
CA LEU A 196 -1.68 15.00 1.22
C LEU A 196 -0.53 14.64 2.16
N GLU A 197 -0.70 13.72 3.11
CA GLU A 197 0.37 13.35 4.05
C GLU A 197 1.11 12.06 3.67
N ASP A 198 0.50 11.17 2.89
CA ASP A 198 1.08 9.86 2.55
C ASP A 198 2.23 9.94 1.53
N ALA A 199 2.24 10.97 0.68
CA ALA A 199 3.29 11.15 -0.32
C ALA A 199 4.62 11.63 0.29
N GLU A 200 4.57 12.46 1.34
CA GLU A 200 5.78 12.94 2.02
C GLU A 200 6.42 11.86 2.90
N PHE A 201 5.62 10.91 3.43
CA PHE A 201 6.15 9.80 4.21
C PHE A 201 6.92 8.79 3.34
N LEU A 202 6.41 8.49 2.13
CA LEU A 202 7.04 7.51 1.24
C LEU A 202 8.39 7.98 0.69
N ASP A 203 8.54 9.28 0.40
CA ASP A 203 9.78 9.86 -0.13
C ASP A 203 10.90 9.88 0.93
N ASN A 204 10.53 10.05 2.21
CA ASN A 204 11.47 10.03 3.34
C ASN A 204 12.03 8.62 3.64
N VAL A 205 11.25 7.56 3.40
CA VAL A 205 11.71 6.16 3.55
C VAL A 205 12.66 5.77 2.42
N GLU A 206 12.43 6.25 1.19
CA GLU A 206 13.33 5.98 0.06
C GLU A 206 14.67 6.72 0.21
N ALA A 207 14.66 7.96 0.73
CA ALA A 207 15.87 8.73 0.98
C ALA A 207 16.78 8.13 2.07
N THR A 208 16.19 7.53 3.10
CA THR A 208 16.94 6.90 4.20
C THR A 208 17.55 5.55 3.79
N GLY A 209 16.85 4.74 2.99
CA GLY A 209 17.39 3.49 2.43
C GLY A 209 18.56 3.70 1.46
N ARG A 210 18.59 4.82 0.73
CA ARG A 210 19.69 5.16 -0.19
C ARG A 210 20.97 5.61 0.51
N MET A 211 20.88 6.18 1.71
CA MET A 211 22.05 6.68 2.46
C MET A 211 22.84 5.59 3.20
N GLU A 212 22.22 4.44 3.51
CA GLU A 212 22.92 3.33 4.18
C GLU A 212 23.72 2.44 3.21
N SER A 213 23.44 2.51 1.90
CA SER A 213 24.13 1.70 0.88
C SER A 213 25.48 2.26 0.39
N PHE A 214 25.94 3.41 0.91
CA PHE A 214 27.21 4.04 0.55
C PHE A 214 28.15 4.33 1.73
N ARG A 215 28.10 3.52 2.79
CA ARG A 215 29.18 3.47 3.79
C ARG A 215 30.12 2.30 3.52
N PHE A 216 31.12 2.56 2.69
CA PHE A 216 32.41 1.84 2.72
C PHE A 216 33.43 2.64 3.53
#